data_AF-A0AAQ3TWW3-F1
#
_entry.id   AF-A0AAQ3TWW3-F1
#
_cell.length_a   1.000
_cell.length_b   1.000
_cell.length_c   1.000
_cell.angle_alpha   90.00
_cell.angle_beta   90.00
_cell.angle_gamma   90.00
#
_symmetry.space_group_name_H-M   'P 1'
#
loop_
_entity.id
_entity.type
_entity.pdbx_description
1 polymer ?
#
loop_
_entity_poly.entity_id
_entity_poly.type
_entity_poly.pdbx_seq_one_letter_code
_entity_poly.pdbx_strand_id
1 'polypeptide(L)'
;MGPRGLTSLSEQCQIQSKQPIDTSESDPNPSPTQYRRREERERAAAAAAARSMATTAGYLARRAAQKERVRLLYRRALKDTLNWAVHRHLFYQDASDLRDKFEANRHVDNLDVIDRLIDDAEAQYRNFQHPDPYIVPWAPGGSKFTRNPPPPQGIEIIYNYGKED
;
A
#
# COMPACT_ATOMS: atom_id res chain seq x y z
N MET A 1 -27.70 55.12 40.18
CA MET A 1 -28.37 55.73 39.01
C MET A 1 -28.94 54.61 38.15
N GLY A 2 -30.26 54.42 38.19
CA GLY A 2 -30.98 53.66 37.15
C GLY A 2 -31.25 54.57 35.92
N PRO A 3 -32.11 54.17 34.95
CA PRO A 3 -33.36 53.45 35.20
C PRO A 3 -33.61 52.24 34.29
N ARG A 4 -34.65 51.51 34.70
CA ARG A 4 -35.36 50.44 34.00
C ARG A 4 -36.16 51.02 32.83
N GLY A 5 -36.47 50.21 31.82
CA GLY A 5 -37.44 50.56 30.78
C GLY A 5 -37.91 49.32 30.02
N LEU A 6 -39.10 48.85 30.38
CA LEU A 6 -39.90 47.84 29.67
C LEU A 6 -40.57 48.48 28.46
N THR A 7 -40.51 47.83 27.30
CA THR A 7 -41.48 47.87 26.18
C THR A 7 -41.05 46.77 25.20
N SER A 8 -41.85 46.10 24.40
CA SER A 8 -43.28 45.85 24.27
C SER A 8 -43.34 44.80 23.16
N LEU A 9 -44.20 43.79 23.31
CA LEU A 9 -44.57 42.88 22.22
C LEU A 9 -45.18 43.70 21.08
N SER A 10 -44.66 43.57 19.86
CA SER A 10 -45.45 43.56 18.62
C SER A 10 -44.52 43.60 17.39
N GLU A 11 -44.90 42.85 16.37
CA GLU A 11 -44.45 42.94 14.97
C GLU A 11 -43.07 42.33 14.70
N GLN A 12 -42.93 41.00 14.55
CA GLN A 12 -43.41 40.23 13.39
C GLN A 12 -43.29 41.00 12.08
N CYS A 13 -42.10 40.97 11.48
CA CYS A 13 -41.97 40.97 10.03
C CYS A 13 -40.84 40.03 9.63
N GLN A 14 -41.12 38.75 9.82
CA GLN A 14 -40.29 37.66 9.33
C GLN A 14 -40.43 37.66 7.82
N ILE A 15 -39.45 38.25 7.13
CA ILE A 15 -39.27 38.10 5.69
C ILE A 15 -38.87 36.64 5.47
N GLN A 16 -39.87 35.76 5.47
CA GLN A 16 -39.72 34.42 4.96
C GLN A 16 -39.52 34.58 3.46
N SER A 17 -38.28 34.34 3.03
CA SER A 17 -38.00 33.86 1.69
C SER A 17 -39.06 32.81 1.36
N LYS A 18 -39.97 33.11 0.43
CA LYS A 18 -40.88 32.13 -0.15
C LYS A 18 -40.00 31.07 -0.79
N GLN A 19 -39.67 30.03 -0.02
CA GLN A 19 -39.40 28.74 -0.61
C GLN A 19 -40.65 28.42 -1.42
N PRO A 20 -40.55 28.10 -2.72
CA PRO A 20 -41.71 27.62 -3.44
C PRO A 20 -42.22 26.41 -2.65
N ILE A 21 -43.41 26.55 -2.08
CA ILE A 21 -44.15 25.43 -1.52
C ILE A 21 -44.46 24.58 -2.74
N ASP A 22 -43.63 23.58 -2.96
CA ASP A 22 -43.84 22.55 -3.96
C ASP A 22 -45.05 21.76 -3.46
N THR A 23 -46.25 22.24 -3.78
CA THR A 23 -47.51 21.49 -3.65
C THR A 23 -47.52 20.41 -4.73
N SER A 24 -46.53 19.52 -4.71
CA SER A 24 -46.72 18.18 -5.22
C SER A 24 -47.13 17.36 -4.02
N GLU A 25 -48.44 17.16 -3.91
CA GLU A 25 -49.06 15.98 -3.31
C GLU A 25 -48.02 14.85 -3.18
N SER A 26 -47.71 14.43 -1.96
CA SER A 26 -46.98 13.18 -1.77
C SER A 26 -47.90 12.05 -2.22
N ASP A 27 -48.00 11.83 -3.52
CA ASP A 27 -48.72 10.71 -4.12
C ASP A 27 -48.19 9.45 -3.44
N PRO A 28 -49.02 8.65 -2.74
CA PRO A 28 -48.57 7.44 -2.07
C PRO A 28 -48.06 6.38 -3.05
N ASN A 29 -48.25 6.59 -4.37
CA ASN A 29 -47.77 5.74 -5.44
C ASN A 29 -47.23 6.58 -6.63
N PRO A 30 -45.90 6.68 -6.81
CA PRO A 30 -45.32 7.46 -7.90
C PRO A 30 -45.67 6.90 -9.29
N SER A 31 -45.67 7.77 -10.32
CA SER A 31 -46.00 7.34 -11.68
C SER A 31 -44.91 6.44 -12.31
N PRO A 32 -45.22 5.57 -13.30
CA PRO A 32 -44.26 4.63 -13.91
C PRO A 32 -43.00 5.29 -14.48
N THR A 33 -43.08 6.55 -14.91
CA THR A 33 -41.95 7.33 -15.42
C THR A 33 -41.06 7.88 -14.30
N GLN A 34 -41.64 8.19 -13.13
CA GLN A 34 -40.91 8.59 -11.92
C GLN A 34 -40.10 7.42 -11.36
N TYR A 35 -40.66 6.20 -11.36
CA TYR A 35 -39.93 4.98 -11.01
C TYR A 35 -38.72 4.76 -11.93
N ARG A 36 -38.92 4.81 -13.25
CA ARG A 36 -37.82 4.66 -14.22
C ARG A 36 -36.71 5.70 -14.02
N ARG A 37 -37.07 6.96 -13.79
CA ARG A 37 -36.11 8.05 -13.52
C ARG A 37 -35.36 7.83 -12.20
N ARG A 38 -36.03 7.31 -11.17
CA ARG A 38 -35.37 6.92 -9.90
C ARG A 38 -34.40 5.78 -10.11
N GLU A 39 -34.81 4.72 -10.83
CA GLU A 39 -33.92 3.60 -11.17
C GLU A 39 -32.72 4.05 -12.01
N GLU A 40 -32.91 4.93 -12.99
CA GLU A 40 -31.83 5.51 -13.79
C GLU A 40 -30.87 6.34 -12.94
N ARG A 41 -31.38 7.15 -12.01
CA ARG A 41 -30.57 7.93 -11.05
C ARG A 41 -29.82 7.02 -10.08
N GLU A 42 -30.46 5.99 -9.55
CA GLU A 42 -29.85 5.00 -8.65
C GLU A 42 -28.76 4.20 -9.37
N ARG A 43 -29.02 3.76 -10.61
CA ARG A 43 -28.01 3.11 -11.47
C ARG A 43 -26.85 4.06 -11.78
N ALA A 44 -27.12 5.32 -12.11
CA ALA A 44 -26.09 6.32 -12.37
C ALA A 44 -25.26 6.63 -11.12
N ALA A 45 -25.90 6.75 -9.95
CA ALA A 45 -25.25 6.95 -8.65
C ALA A 45 -24.41 5.72 -8.25
N ALA A 46 -24.94 4.51 -8.43
CA ALA A 46 -24.21 3.26 -8.23
C ALA A 46 -23.00 3.16 -9.16
N ALA A 47 -23.15 3.54 -10.44
CA ALA A 47 -22.04 3.58 -11.40
C ALA A 47 -20.99 4.65 -11.05
N ALA A 48 -21.39 5.79 -10.48
CA ALA A 48 -20.45 6.81 -9.97
C ALA A 48 -19.70 6.32 -8.72
N ALA A 49 -20.40 5.69 -7.78
CA ALA A 49 -19.80 5.07 -6.59
C ALA A 49 -18.81 3.96 -6.96
N ALA A 50 -19.16 3.09 -7.92
CA ALA A 50 -18.26 2.05 -8.41
C ALA A 50 -16.99 2.62 -9.05
N ARG A 51 -17.09 3.70 -9.83
CA ARG A 51 -15.93 4.42 -10.42
C ARG A 51 -15.03 5.05 -9.35
N SER A 52 -15.61 5.66 -8.33
CA SER A 52 -14.88 6.21 -7.17
C SER A 52 -14.13 5.10 -6.40
N MET A 53 -14.82 3.99 -6.12
CA MET A 53 -14.21 2.82 -5.46
C MET A 53 -13.08 2.21 -6.29
N ALA A 54 -13.25 2.08 -7.61
CA ALA A 54 -12.20 1.57 -8.49
C ALA A 54 -10.95 2.48 -8.49
N THR A 55 -11.13 3.80 -8.49
CA THR A 55 -10.03 4.77 -8.42
C THR A 55 -9.27 4.66 -7.09
N THR A 56 -10.02 4.56 -5.98
CA THR A 56 -9.45 4.39 -4.63
C THR A 56 -8.71 3.06 -4.50
N ALA A 57 -9.29 1.97 -5.02
CA ALA A 57 -8.65 0.65 -5.03
C ALA A 57 -7.34 0.67 -5.83
N GLY A 58 -7.33 1.31 -7.01
CA GLY A 58 -6.12 1.48 -7.82
C GLY A 58 -5.01 2.26 -7.10
N TYR A 59 -5.37 3.35 -6.43
CA TYR A 59 -4.43 4.13 -5.61
C TYR A 59 -3.82 3.29 -4.49
N LEU A 60 -4.65 2.56 -3.73
CA LEU A 60 -4.19 1.71 -2.63
C LEU A 60 -3.30 0.57 -3.12
N ALA A 61 -3.65 -0.07 -4.22
CA ALA A 61 -2.84 -1.12 -4.84
C ALA A 61 -1.47 -0.61 -5.28
N ARG A 62 -1.42 0.55 -5.97
CA ARG A 62 -0.14 1.19 -6.35
C ARG A 62 0.70 1.54 -5.13
N ARG A 63 0.09 2.09 -4.09
CA ARG A 63 0.79 2.43 -2.84
C ARG A 63 1.32 1.20 -2.12
N ALA A 64 0.58 0.09 -2.12
CA ALA A 64 1.03 -1.18 -1.56
C ALA A 64 2.24 -1.74 -2.33
N ALA A 65 2.18 -1.75 -3.66
CA ALA A 65 3.28 -2.19 -4.52
C ALA A 65 4.54 -1.33 -4.32
N GLN A 66 4.42 0.00 -4.26
CA GLN A 66 5.53 0.90 -3.96
C GLN A 66 6.18 0.59 -2.60
N LYS A 67 5.37 0.39 -1.56
CA LYS A 67 5.88 0.03 -0.23
C LYS A 67 6.65 -1.29 -0.25
N GLU A 68 6.15 -2.28 -0.99
CA GLU A 68 6.84 -3.56 -1.16
C GLU A 68 8.18 -3.40 -1.90
N ARG A 69 8.18 -2.68 -3.04
CA ARG A 69 9.41 -2.39 -3.81
C ARG A 69 10.48 -1.72 -2.94
N VAL A 70 10.11 -0.68 -2.18
CA VAL A 70 11.03 0.03 -1.27
C VAL A 70 11.57 -0.91 -0.19
N ARG A 71 10.73 -1.75 0.43
CA ARG A 71 11.15 -2.71 1.46
C ARG A 71 12.14 -3.74 0.91
N LEU A 72 11.88 -4.26 -0.29
CA LEU A 72 12.76 -5.20 -0.96
C LEU A 72 14.08 -4.54 -1.35
N LEU A 73 14.04 -3.34 -1.91
CA LEU A 73 15.22 -2.56 -2.26
C LEU A 73 16.10 -2.29 -1.04
N TYR A 74 15.52 -1.82 0.06
CA TYR A 74 16.25 -1.57 1.31
C TYR A 74 16.92 -2.85 1.85
N ARG A 75 16.20 -3.98 1.85
CA ARG A 75 16.74 -5.27 2.30
C ARG A 75 17.91 -5.72 1.41
N ARG A 76 17.78 -5.56 0.09
CA ARG A 76 18.83 -5.92 -0.88
C ARG A 76 20.06 -5.02 -0.72
N ALA A 77 19.85 -3.70 -0.64
CA ALA A 77 20.90 -2.72 -0.44
C ALA A 77 21.67 -2.97 0.87
N LEU A 78 20.98 -3.22 2.00
CA LEU A 78 21.64 -3.57 3.27
C LEU A 78 22.44 -4.88 3.21
N LYS A 79 21.94 -5.87 2.45
CA LYS A 79 22.68 -7.12 2.29
C LYS A 79 23.97 -6.87 1.50
N ASP A 80 23.91 -6.05 0.45
CA ASP A 80 25.09 -5.72 -0.34
C ASP A 80 26.06 -4.80 0.37
N THR A 81 25.60 -3.84 1.18
CA THR A 81 26.51 -3.08 2.06
C THR A 81 27.25 -4.02 3.00
N LEU A 82 26.58 -5.05 3.54
CA LEU A 82 27.25 -6.08 4.34
C LEU A 82 28.22 -6.96 3.54
N ASN A 83 27.89 -7.27 2.28
CA ASN A 83 28.78 -8.06 1.40
C ASN A 83 30.08 -7.30 1.11
N TRP A 84 30.00 -5.98 0.89
CA TRP A 84 31.17 -5.12 0.71
C TRP A 84 31.91 -4.86 2.03
N ALA A 85 31.18 -4.59 3.11
CA ALA A 85 31.74 -4.32 4.43
C ALA A 85 32.12 -5.63 5.14
N VAL A 86 33.34 -6.11 4.87
CA VAL A 86 33.93 -7.29 5.52
C VAL A 86 33.88 -7.17 7.06
N HIS A 87 34.13 -5.97 7.59
CA HIS A 87 34.15 -5.69 9.03
C HIS A 87 32.89 -4.97 9.53
N ARG A 88 32.44 -5.34 10.74
CA ARG A 88 31.18 -4.87 11.32
C ARG A 88 31.14 -3.38 11.65
N HIS A 89 32.25 -2.78 12.07
CA HIS A 89 32.28 -1.36 12.44
C HIS A 89 32.06 -0.44 11.24
N LEU A 90 32.60 -0.79 10.06
CA LEU A 90 32.34 -0.08 8.80
C LEU A 90 30.87 -0.27 8.39
N PHE A 91 30.38 -1.51 8.45
CA PHE A 91 29.00 -1.84 8.12
C PHE A 91 27.98 -1.00 8.91
N TYR A 92 28.19 -0.78 10.22
CA TYR A 92 27.22 -0.02 11.01
C TYR A 92 27.12 1.45 10.59
N GLN A 93 28.25 2.07 10.22
CA GLN A 93 28.25 3.44 9.71
C GLN A 93 27.54 3.49 8.37
N ASP A 94 27.95 2.65 7.41
CA ASP A 94 27.35 2.60 6.07
C ASP A 94 25.85 2.26 6.10
N ALA A 95 25.43 1.36 7.00
CA ALA A 95 24.04 0.99 7.17
C ALA A 95 23.20 2.12 7.78
N SER A 96 23.79 2.92 8.69
CA SER A 96 23.13 4.12 9.24
C SER A 96 22.94 5.15 8.13
N ASP A 97 24.00 5.45 7.37
CA ASP A 97 23.95 6.41 6.26
C ASP A 97 22.95 5.98 5.19
N LEU A 98 22.87 4.67 4.90
CA LEU A 98 21.86 4.10 4.02
C LEU A 98 20.46 4.34 4.58
N ARG A 99 20.24 4.11 5.88
CA ARG A 99 18.92 4.32 6.50
C ARG A 99 18.52 5.79 6.44
N ASP A 100 19.43 6.72 6.68
CA ASP A 100 19.16 8.15 6.65
C ASP A 100 18.73 8.61 5.26
N LYS A 101 19.32 8.07 4.18
CA LYS A 101 18.89 8.31 2.80
C LYS A 101 17.43 7.89 2.54
N PHE A 102 17.00 6.77 3.11
CA PHE A 102 15.61 6.31 2.99
C PHE A 102 14.65 7.12 3.87
N GLU A 103 15.05 7.48 5.10
CA GLU A 103 14.22 8.30 5.99
C GLU A 103 14.02 9.72 5.45
N ALA A 104 15.03 10.31 4.80
CA ALA A 104 14.93 11.62 4.16
C ALA A 104 13.77 11.71 3.14
N ASN A 105 13.42 10.60 2.49
CA ASN A 105 12.38 10.52 1.46
C ASN A 105 11.08 9.86 1.94
N ARG A 106 10.93 9.63 3.26
CA ARG A 106 9.80 8.88 3.83
C ARG A 106 8.44 9.58 3.66
N HIS A 107 8.44 10.91 3.67
CA HIS A 107 7.24 11.75 3.68
C HIS A 107 6.83 12.26 2.30
N VAL A 108 7.33 11.66 1.22
CA VAL A 108 6.89 12.00 -0.14
C VAL A 108 5.53 11.39 -0.42
N ASP A 109 4.57 12.24 -0.82
CA ASP A 109 3.17 11.84 -1.07
C ASP A 109 2.85 11.66 -2.56
N ASN A 110 3.57 12.35 -3.45
CA ASN A 110 3.32 12.30 -4.90
C ASN A 110 3.74 10.95 -5.49
N LEU A 111 2.77 10.17 -5.96
CA LEU A 111 3.00 8.79 -6.46
C LEU A 111 4.01 8.71 -7.60
N ASP A 112 3.95 9.63 -8.56
CA ASP A 112 4.85 9.61 -9.72
C ASP A 112 6.29 9.99 -9.33
N VAL A 113 6.44 10.86 -8.34
CA VAL A 113 7.75 11.21 -7.78
C VAL A 113 8.34 10.00 -7.04
N ILE A 114 7.51 9.29 -6.26
CA ILE A 114 7.94 8.06 -5.57
C ILE A 114 8.43 7.01 -6.58
N ASP A 115 7.73 6.81 -7.69
CA ASP A 115 8.16 5.83 -8.69
C ASP A 115 9.51 6.21 -9.32
N ARG A 116 9.71 7.49 -9.66
CA ARG A 116 11.02 7.98 -10.14
C ARG A 116 12.13 7.76 -9.12
N LEU A 117 11.88 8.08 -7.85
CA LEU A 117 12.86 7.88 -6.78
C LEU A 117 13.22 6.40 -6.60
N ILE A 118 12.23 5.50 -6.71
CA ILE A 118 12.47 4.05 -6.64
C ILE A 118 13.31 3.61 -7.84
N ASP A 119 13.00 4.06 -9.05
CA ASP A 119 13.71 3.68 -10.26
C ASP A 119 15.16 4.19 -10.26
N ASP A 120 15.38 5.44 -9.82
CA ASP A 120 16.71 6.02 -9.64
C ASP A 120 17.52 5.26 -8.59
N ALA A 121 16.90 4.90 -7.46
CA ALA A 121 17.55 4.14 -6.40
C ALA A 121 17.86 2.69 -6.83
N GLU A 122 16.98 2.05 -7.61
CA GLU A 122 17.24 0.75 -8.21
C GLU A 122 18.40 0.82 -9.23
N ALA A 123 18.49 1.89 -10.02
CA ALA A 123 19.59 2.10 -10.96
C ALA A 123 20.93 2.28 -10.23
N GLN A 124 20.96 3.08 -9.16
CA GLN A 124 22.14 3.20 -8.30
C GLN A 124 22.51 1.86 -7.68
N TYR A 125 21.54 1.15 -7.11
CA TYR A 125 21.75 -0.17 -6.51
C TYR A 125 22.38 -1.15 -7.50
N ARG A 126 21.92 -1.20 -8.76
CA ARG A 126 22.50 -2.06 -9.81
C ARG A 126 24.01 -1.84 -10.00
N ASN A 127 24.48 -0.59 -9.90
CA ASN A 127 25.89 -0.27 -10.05
C ASN A 127 26.74 -0.71 -8.85
N PHE A 128 26.14 -0.84 -7.66
CA PHE A 128 26.82 -1.21 -6.41
C PHE A 128 26.60 -2.68 -6.02
N GLN A 129 26.01 -3.50 -6.88
CA GLN A 129 25.85 -4.92 -6.61
C GLN A 129 27.21 -5.61 -6.49
N HIS A 130 27.37 -6.40 -5.43
CA HIS A 130 28.58 -7.18 -5.23
C HIS A 130 28.62 -8.32 -6.27
N PRO A 131 29.75 -8.54 -6.98
CA PRO A 131 29.83 -9.56 -8.04
C PRO A 131 29.67 -11.01 -7.52
N ASP A 132 30.09 -11.27 -6.29
CA ASP A 132 29.96 -12.58 -5.63
C ASP A 132 29.38 -12.42 -4.20
N PRO A 133 28.05 -12.25 -4.06
CA PRO A 133 27.44 -11.94 -2.78
C PRO A 133 27.47 -13.16 -1.84
N TYR A 134 27.48 -12.93 -0.52
CA TYR A 134 27.42 -14.03 0.44
C TYR A 134 26.10 -14.81 0.36
N ILE A 135 26.22 -16.12 0.15
CA ILE A 135 25.12 -17.08 0.14
C ILE A 135 25.34 -18.06 1.30
N VAL A 136 24.29 -18.28 2.10
CA VAL A 136 24.37 -19.25 3.20
C VAL A 136 24.61 -20.65 2.64
N PRO A 137 25.44 -21.49 3.28
CA PRO A 137 25.93 -22.72 2.66
C PRO A 137 24.85 -23.67 2.14
N TRP A 138 23.70 -23.77 2.79
CA TRP A 138 22.62 -24.72 2.44
C TRP A 138 21.54 -24.12 1.52
N ALA A 139 21.56 -22.82 1.24
CA ALA A 139 20.61 -22.20 0.32
C ALA A 139 21.00 -22.47 -1.13
N PRO A 140 20.07 -22.34 -2.10
CA PRO A 140 20.41 -22.41 -3.52
C PRO A 140 21.59 -21.50 -3.87
N GLY A 141 22.60 -22.04 -4.56
CA GLY A 141 23.85 -21.34 -4.88
C GLY A 141 24.92 -21.37 -3.78
N GLY A 142 24.63 -21.93 -2.60
CA GLY A 142 25.57 -22.10 -1.50
C GLY A 142 26.45 -23.35 -1.66
N SER A 143 27.60 -23.37 -0.99
CA SER A 143 28.62 -24.43 -1.12
C SER A 143 28.19 -25.83 -0.64
N LYS A 144 27.12 -25.90 0.17
CA LYS A 144 26.54 -27.13 0.72
C LYS A 144 25.14 -27.43 0.17
N PHE A 145 24.67 -26.66 -0.81
CA PHE A 145 23.39 -26.91 -1.45
C PHE A 145 23.39 -28.31 -2.08
N THR A 146 22.31 -29.07 -1.86
CA THR A 146 22.15 -30.43 -2.43
C THR A 146 23.29 -31.42 -2.14
N ARG A 147 24.09 -31.20 -1.10
CA ARG A 147 25.16 -32.15 -0.72
C ARG A 147 24.64 -33.50 -0.23
N ASN A 148 23.48 -33.51 0.44
CA ASN A 148 22.86 -34.71 0.98
C ASN A 148 21.33 -34.63 0.80
N PRO A 149 20.81 -34.80 -0.42
CA PRO A 149 19.37 -34.86 -0.64
C PRO A 149 18.81 -36.13 0.00
N PRO A 150 17.56 -36.10 0.51
CA PRO A 150 16.91 -37.33 0.96
C PRO A 150 16.81 -38.30 -0.23
N PRO A 151 16.97 -39.62 -0.02
CA PRO A 151 16.82 -40.60 -1.08
C PRO A 151 15.42 -40.50 -1.71
N PRO A 152 15.28 -40.77 -3.02
CA PRO A 152 13.98 -40.75 -3.67
C PRO A 152 13.09 -41.85 -3.09
N GLN A 153 11.77 -41.63 -3.15
CA GLN A 153 10.78 -42.59 -2.66
C GLN A 153 10.90 -43.92 -3.42
N GLY A 154 10.84 -45.05 -2.71
CA GLY A 154 10.94 -46.39 -3.30
C GLY A 154 12.36 -46.98 -3.35
N ILE A 155 13.36 -46.27 -2.84
CA ILE A 155 14.71 -46.83 -2.62
C ILE A 155 14.87 -47.14 -1.13
N GLU A 156 15.16 -48.40 -0.81
CA GLU A 156 15.49 -48.85 0.54
C GLU A 156 17.00 -48.99 0.70
N ILE A 157 17.53 -48.46 1.80
CA ILE A 157 18.94 -48.67 2.16
C ILE A 157 19.02 -49.99 2.92
N ILE A 158 19.52 -51.04 2.25
CA ILE A 158 19.70 -52.36 2.86
C ILE A 158 21.00 -52.37 3.65
N TYR A 159 20.91 -52.53 4.97
CA TYR A 159 22.05 -52.57 5.89
C TYR A 159 22.57 -54.00 6.14
N ASN A 160 22.62 -54.88 5.15
CA ASN A 160 23.10 -56.26 5.37
C ASN A 160 24.64 -56.36 5.40
N TYR A 161 25.37 -55.28 5.07
CA TYR A 161 26.84 -55.18 5.09
C TYR A 161 27.59 -56.41 4.52
N GLY A 162 27.01 -57.13 3.56
CA GLY A 162 27.62 -58.34 3.00
C GLY A 162 27.64 -59.56 3.93
N LYS A 163 26.79 -59.61 4.96
CA LYS A 163 26.51 -60.85 5.68
C LYS A 163 25.62 -61.75 4.81
N GLU A 164 26.15 -62.92 4.46
CA GLU A 164 25.36 -64.05 3.96
C GLU A 164 24.66 -64.71 5.15
N ASP A 165 23.40 -65.13 4.97
CA ASP A 165 22.56 -65.77 6.00
C ASP A 165 23.12 -67.12 6.50
#